data_AF-A0A660MDY4-F1
#
_entry.id   AF-A0A660MDY4-F1
#
_cell.length_a   1.000
_cell.length_b   1.000
_cell.length_c   1.000
_cell.angle_alpha   90.00
_cell.angle_beta   90.00
_cell.angle_gamma   90.00
#
_symmetry.space_group_name_H-M   'P 1'
#
loop_
_entity.id
_entity.type
_entity.pdbx_description
1 polymer ?
#
loop_
_entity_poly.entity_id
_entity_poly.type
_entity_poly.pdbx_seq_one_letter_code
_entity_poly.pdbx_strand_id
1 'polypeptide(L)'
;MSVHAPFVARHIGPSPTEQEKMLKLLGFSNLDDFIDAVVPQDIRCKEMRLPAALSEREALAALQKIANKNEVFRSLIGQGYYGTIVPPVIQRNILENPAWYTSYTPYQPEISQGRLEALLNFQTMVCDLTAMEIANASLLDEATAAAEAMTLARRQSKVKSNVFLVDQRVHPQTIDVLLTRAGYQDIEIAVVDCKNDLPQTEYFGVLVQYPDTHGHVADYRGLAEIAHANGAVLAVATDLLALTILTPPGEWNADIVVGNAQRFGVPLGFGGPHAAFMATRDSFKRAMPGRLVGISVDSHGKPAYRLALQTREQHIRREKATSNVCTAQ
;
A
#
# COMPACT_ATOMS: atom_id res chain seq x y z
N MET A 1 3.24 -31.76 34.47
CA MET A 1 4.22 -31.10 33.57
C MET A 1 3.63 -31.11 32.17
N SER A 2 2.90 -30.06 31.80
CA SER A 2 2.37 -29.93 30.45
C SER A 2 3.55 -29.77 29.51
N VAL A 3 3.79 -30.76 28.64
CA VAL A 3 4.78 -30.66 27.57
C VAL A 3 4.42 -29.42 26.77
N HIS A 4 5.17 -28.32 26.95
CA HIS A 4 4.99 -27.12 26.13
C HIS A 4 4.97 -27.56 24.68
N ALA A 5 3.92 -27.19 23.94
CA ALA A 5 3.87 -27.43 22.50
C ALA A 5 5.20 -26.92 21.91
N PRO A 6 5.95 -27.74 21.13
CA PRO A 6 7.33 -27.45 20.75
C PRO A 6 7.54 -26.04 20.18
N PHE A 7 6.53 -25.47 19.53
CA PHE A 7 6.56 -24.12 18.97
C PHE A 7 6.72 -23.02 20.02
N VAL A 8 6.07 -23.12 21.19
CA VAL A 8 6.15 -22.09 22.24
C VAL A 8 7.59 -21.88 22.69
N ALA A 9 8.35 -22.98 22.84
CA ALA A 9 9.76 -22.94 23.22
C ALA A 9 10.69 -22.45 22.09
N ARG A 10 10.22 -22.40 20.83
CA ARG A 10 10.93 -21.77 19.70
C ARG A 10 10.58 -20.30 19.53
N HIS A 11 9.35 -19.93 19.88
CA HIS A 11 8.82 -18.59 19.72
C HIS A 11 9.23 -17.67 20.89
N ILE A 12 9.14 -18.15 22.13
CA ILE A 12 9.53 -17.40 23.32
C ILE A 12 11.04 -17.57 23.53
N GLY A 13 11.78 -16.47 23.42
CA GLY A 13 13.23 -16.46 23.60
C GLY A 13 13.68 -16.85 25.02
N PRO A 14 13.18 -16.18 26.09
CA PRO A 14 13.60 -16.47 27.46
C PRO A 14 13.21 -17.88 27.91
N SER A 15 14.20 -18.68 28.26
CA SER A 15 14.05 -19.98 28.92
C SER A 15 13.47 -19.85 30.33
N PRO A 16 12.93 -20.93 30.94
CA PRO A 16 12.43 -20.89 32.32
C PRO A 16 13.45 -20.33 33.33
N THR A 17 14.72 -20.73 33.21
CA THR A 17 15.79 -20.22 34.09
C THR A 17 16.08 -18.73 33.88
N GLU A 18 15.97 -18.22 32.65
CA GLU A 18 16.11 -16.80 32.38
C GLU A 18 14.91 -15.99 32.91
N GLN A 19 13.70 -16.53 32.75
CA GLN A 19 12.48 -15.94 33.31
C GLN A 19 12.59 -15.82 34.83
N GLU A 20 13.04 -16.86 35.54
CA GLU A 20 13.28 -16.81 36.99
C GLU A 20 14.29 -15.72 37.39
N LYS A 21 15.40 -15.60 36.64
CA LYS A 21 16.41 -14.54 36.88
C LYS A 21 15.80 -13.15 36.70
N MET A 22 15.01 -12.95 35.64
CA MET A 22 14.34 -11.68 35.36
C MET A 22 13.29 -11.35 36.43
N LEU A 23 12.47 -12.32 36.85
CA LEU A 23 11.46 -12.13 37.89
C LEU A 23 12.11 -11.79 39.23
N LYS A 24 13.20 -12.48 39.60
CA LYS A 24 13.96 -12.17 40.80
C LYS A 24 14.52 -10.75 40.79
N LEU A 25 15.03 -10.29 39.64
CA LEU A 25 15.51 -8.91 39.48
C LEU A 25 14.37 -7.90 39.69
N LEU A 26 13.18 -8.22 39.21
CA LEU A 26 11.97 -7.40 39.36
C LEU A 26 11.31 -7.51 40.75
N GLY A 27 11.78 -8.42 41.61
CA GLY A 27 11.23 -8.64 42.96
C GLY A 27 9.98 -9.53 43.01
N PHE A 28 9.70 -10.30 41.94
CA PHE A 28 8.55 -11.20 41.86
C PHE A 28 8.96 -12.66 42.02
N SER A 29 8.08 -13.45 42.63
CA SER A 29 8.35 -14.88 42.89
C SER A 29 8.01 -15.76 41.68
N ASN A 30 7.03 -15.34 40.87
CA ASN A 30 6.55 -16.05 39.69
C ASN A 30 5.90 -15.07 38.70
N LEU A 31 5.55 -15.56 37.51
CA LEU A 31 4.97 -14.74 36.45
C LEU A 31 3.54 -14.28 36.77
N ASP A 32 2.73 -15.09 37.46
CA ASP A 32 1.36 -14.72 37.81
C ASP A 32 1.34 -13.52 38.76
N ASP A 33 2.20 -13.50 39.79
CA ASP A 33 2.34 -12.35 40.71
C ASP A 33 2.72 -11.07 39.94
N PHE A 34 3.63 -11.19 38.96
CA PHE A 34 4.03 -10.06 38.13
C PHE A 34 2.87 -9.55 37.28
N ILE A 35 2.12 -10.44 36.64
CA ILE A 35 0.95 -10.07 35.83
C ILE A 35 -0.15 -9.46 36.71
N ASP A 36 -0.39 -9.99 37.90
CA ASP A 36 -1.37 -9.46 38.86
C ASP A 36 -1.06 -8.02 39.31
N ALA A 37 0.23 -7.68 39.40
CA ALA A 37 0.67 -6.33 39.75
C ALA A 37 0.60 -5.34 38.56
N VAL A 38 0.64 -5.84 37.31
CA VAL A 38 0.69 -5.01 36.10
C VAL A 38 -0.69 -4.82 35.45
N VAL A 39 -1.51 -5.87 35.42
CA VAL A 39 -2.79 -5.87 34.70
C VAL A 39 -3.94 -5.70 35.70
N PRO A 40 -4.78 -4.65 35.56
CA PRO A 40 -5.96 -4.48 36.41
C PRO A 40 -6.91 -5.68 36.35
N GLN A 41 -7.37 -6.13 37.52
CA GLN A 41 -8.14 -7.37 37.66
C GLN A 41 -9.53 -7.31 37.01
N ASP A 42 -10.14 -6.12 36.96
CA ASP A 42 -11.47 -5.89 36.41
C ASP A 42 -11.53 -6.04 34.88
N ILE A 43 -10.40 -5.90 34.19
CA ILE A 43 -10.27 -6.12 32.74
C ILE A 43 -9.53 -7.41 32.37
N ARG A 44 -9.06 -8.20 33.35
CA ARG A 44 -8.26 -9.40 33.09
C ARG A 44 -9.13 -10.53 32.51
N CYS A 45 -8.80 -10.97 31.31
CA CYS A 45 -9.39 -12.17 30.73
C CYS A 45 -8.78 -13.42 31.39
N LYS A 46 -9.62 -14.27 32.00
CA LYS A 46 -9.17 -15.45 32.74
C LYS A 46 -8.87 -16.66 31.87
N GLU A 47 -9.59 -16.83 30.76
CA GLU A 47 -9.48 -18.00 29.90
C GLU A 47 -9.73 -17.66 28.42
N MET A 48 -8.94 -18.25 27.53
CA MET A 48 -9.16 -18.20 26.09
C MET A 48 -9.80 -19.51 25.62
N ARG A 49 -10.96 -19.43 24.95
CA ARG A 49 -11.64 -20.58 24.35
C ARG A 49 -11.03 -20.89 22.98
N LEU A 50 -9.91 -21.62 22.97
CA LEU A 50 -9.18 -22.01 21.76
C LEU A 50 -9.07 -23.54 21.66
N PRO A 51 -8.93 -24.10 20.44
CA PRO A 51 -8.57 -25.50 20.26
C PRO A 51 -7.23 -25.82 20.95
N ALA A 52 -7.00 -27.10 21.22
CA ALA A 52 -5.70 -27.57 21.70
C ALA A 52 -4.58 -27.15 20.74
N ALA A 53 -3.44 -26.74 21.30
CA ALA A 53 -2.29 -26.34 20.51
C ALA A 53 -1.78 -27.51 19.65
N LEU A 54 -1.49 -27.21 18.39
CA LEU A 54 -0.86 -28.13 17.46
C LEU A 54 0.67 -27.97 17.51
N SER A 55 1.41 -29.04 17.24
CA SER A 55 2.82 -28.90 16.85
C SER A 55 2.96 -28.22 15.49
N GLU A 56 4.15 -27.70 15.17
CA GLU A 56 4.44 -27.06 13.87
C GLU A 56 4.07 -27.96 12.68
N ARG A 57 4.41 -29.25 12.76
CA ARG A 57 4.11 -30.24 11.72
C ARG A 57 2.61 -30.48 11.58
N GLU A 58 1.89 -30.58 12.69
CA GLU A 58 0.43 -30.76 12.68
C GLU A 58 -0.29 -29.53 12.14
N ALA A 59 0.18 -28.33 12.49
CA ALA A 59 -0.36 -27.08 11.98
C ALA A 59 -0.20 -26.98 10.45
N LEU A 60 0.98 -27.31 9.90
CA LEU A 60 1.19 -27.35 8.45
C LEU A 60 0.30 -28.39 7.76
N ALA A 61 0.18 -29.59 8.32
CA ALA A 61 -0.70 -30.62 7.77
C ALA A 61 -2.18 -30.22 7.82
N ALA A 62 -2.61 -29.55 8.89
CA ALA A 62 -3.96 -29.02 9.02
C ALA A 62 -4.22 -27.91 7.99
N LEU A 63 -3.27 -26.99 7.81
CA LEU A 63 -3.37 -25.91 6.83
C LEU A 63 -3.40 -26.46 5.40
N GLN A 64 -2.60 -27.48 5.09
CA GLN A 64 -2.62 -28.13 3.77
C GLN A 64 -3.99 -28.73 3.45
N LYS A 65 -4.67 -29.34 4.43
CA LYS A 65 -6.03 -29.87 4.24
C LYS A 65 -7.04 -28.77 3.90
N ILE A 66 -6.87 -27.57 4.45
CA ILE A 66 -7.71 -26.41 4.13
C ILE A 66 -7.36 -25.90 2.74
N ALA A 67 -6.07 -25.70 2.45
CA ALA A 67 -5.58 -25.21 1.16
C ALA A 67 -6.01 -26.12 0.00
N ASN A 68 -6.03 -27.44 0.19
CA ASN A 68 -6.47 -28.42 -0.81
C ASN A 68 -7.97 -28.34 -1.15
N LYS A 69 -8.77 -27.55 -0.42
CA LYS A 69 -10.16 -27.27 -0.78
C LYS A 69 -10.29 -26.16 -1.83
N ASN A 70 -9.23 -25.38 -2.04
CA ASN A 70 -9.22 -24.34 -3.06
C ASN A 70 -9.04 -24.97 -4.43
N GLU A 71 -9.77 -24.45 -5.42
CA GLU A 71 -9.61 -24.83 -6.82
C GLU A 71 -8.81 -23.73 -7.55
N VAL A 72 -7.68 -24.11 -8.15
CA VAL A 72 -6.80 -23.16 -8.84
C VAL A 72 -7.15 -23.14 -10.32
N PHE A 73 -7.90 -22.11 -10.74
CA PHE A 73 -8.29 -21.89 -12.13
C PHE A 73 -7.27 -21.01 -12.87
N ARG A 74 -7.31 -21.10 -14.21
CA ARG A 74 -6.78 -20.05 -15.08
C ARG A 74 -7.79 -18.90 -15.13
N SER A 75 -7.68 -17.99 -14.18
CA SER A 75 -8.59 -16.84 -14.07
C SER A 75 -8.23 -15.76 -15.08
N LEU A 76 -9.12 -15.50 -16.04
CA LEU A 76 -9.05 -14.41 -17.02
C LEU A 76 -10.06 -13.29 -16.69
N ILE A 77 -10.36 -13.11 -15.41
CA ILE A 77 -11.34 -12.12 -14.91
C ILE A 77 -10.83 -10.69 -15.14
N GLY A 78 -9.52 -10.46 -15.00
CA GLY A 78 -8.93 -9.13 -15.08
C GLY A 78 -9.27 -8.29 -13.85
N GLN A 79 -9.83 -7.09 -14.07
CA GLN A 79 -10.25 -6.18 -13.01
C GLN A 79 -9.13 -5.80 -12.02
N GLY A 80 -7.93 -5.53 -12.53
CA GLY A 80 -6.78 -5.08 -11.73
C GLY A 80 -5.91 -6.23 -11.19
N TYR A 81 -6.29 -7.48 -11.42
CA TYR A 81 -5.53 -8.67 -11.02
C TYR A 81 -5.29 -9.59 -12.21
N TYR A 82 -4.01 -9.86 -12.48
CA TYR A 82 -3.60 -10.61 -13.67
C TYR A 82 -2.61 -11.71 -13.29
N GLY A 83 -2.80 -12.90 -13.86
CA GLY A 83 -1.84 -13.99 -13.72
C GLY A 83 -0.44 -13.54 -14.16
N THR A 84 0.57 -13.85 -13.36
CA THR A 84 1.98 -13.52 -13.64
C THR A 84 2.89 -14.65 -13.21
N ILE A 85 4.09 -14.68 -13.77
CA ILE A 85 5.14 -15.61 -13.36
C ILE A 85 5.99 -14.89 -12.33
N VAL A 86 5.98 -15.38 -11.09
CA VAL A 86 6.91 -14.93 -10.06
C VAL A 86 8.28 -15.52 -10.39
N PRO A 87 9.31 -14.71 -10.66
CA PRO A 87 10.63 -15.25 -10.97
C PRO A 87 11.15 -16.09 -9.80
N PRO A 88 11.52 -17.38 -9.99
CA PRO A 88 11.91 -18.24 -8.87
C PRO A 88 13.08 -17.71 -8.06
N VAL A 89 13.97 -16.95 -8.69
CA VAL A 89 15.10 -16.29 -8.01
C VAL A 89 14.63 -15.19 -7.04
N ILE A 90 13.56 -14.45 -7.38
CA ILE A 90 12.96 -13.43 -6.51
C ILE A 90 12.16 -14.11 -5.39
N GLN A 91 11.35 -15.12 -5.72
CA GLN A 91 10.61 -15.89 -4.73
C GLN A 91 11.54 -16.43 -3.64
N ARG A 92 12.59 -17.15 -4.03
CA ARG A 92 13.50 -17.82 -3.09
C ARG A 92 14.38 -16.84 -2.31
N ASN A 93 14.94 -15.83 -2.97
CA ASN A 93 15.99 -14.99 -2.36
C ASN A 93 15.47 -13.68 -1.74
N ILE A 94 14.21 -13.30 -2.00
CA ILE A 94 13.57 -12.12 -1.42
C ILE A 94 12.35 -12.55 -0.60
N LEU A 95 11.31 -13.10 -1.22
CA LEU A 95 10.04 -13.39 -0.56
C LEU A 95 10.17 -14.45 0.56
N GLU A 96 10.95 -15.51 0.31
CA GLU A 96 11.18 -16.61 1.26
C GLU A 96 12.44 -16.40 2.11
N ASN A 97 13.06 -15.21 2.05
CA ASN A 97 14.29 -14.90 2.76
C ASN A 97 14.04 -13.98 3.97
N PRO A 98 14.24 -14.46 5.22
CA PRO A 98 13.98 -13.65 6.41
C PRO A 98 14.81 -12.38 6.49
N ALA A 99 15.98 -12.31 5.86
CA ALA A 99 16.79 -11.10 5.82
C ALA A 99 16.07 -9.92 5.14
N TRP A 100 15.10 -10.19 4.27
CA TRP A 100 14.28 -9.18 3.60
C TRP A 100 12.99 -8.87 4.36
N TYR A 101 12.26 -9.88 4.86
CA TYR A 101 10.91 -9.67 5.41
C TYR A 101 10.83 -9.48 6.94
N THR A 102 11.91 -9.67 7.69
CA THR A 102 11.90 -9.50 9.17
C THR A 102 12.12 -8.07 9.62
N SER A 103 12.83 -7.26 8.81
CA SER A 103 13.06 -5.86 9.12
C SER A 103 11.79 -5.02 8.93
N TYR A 104 11.69 -3.90 9.64
CA TYR A 104 10.56 -2.99 9.51
C TYR A 104 10.93 -1.72 8.72
N THR A 105 10.08 -0.69 8.83
CA THR A 105 10.29 0.62 8.21
C THR A 105 11.73 1.11 8.38
N PRO A 106 12.40 1.62 7.33
CA PRO A 106 13.79 2.08 7.37
C PRO A 106 13.96 3.43 8.10
N TYR A 107 13.59 3.48 9.39
CA TYR A 107 13.77 4.66 10.25
C TYR A 107 15.25 4.97 10.53
N GLN A 108 16.09 3.93 10.56
CA GLN A 108 17.54 4.04 10.73
C GLN A 108 18.21 3.83 9.37
N PRO A 109 18.40 4.89 8.55
CA PRO A 109 18.81 4.75 7.16
C PRO A 109 20.17 4.09 6.97
N GLU A 110 21.12 4.30 7.88
CA GLU A 110 22.50 3.83 7.81
C GLU A 110 22.60 2.29 7.77
N ILE A 111 21.66 1.61 8.43
CA ILE A 111 21.55 0.15 8.46
C ILE A 111 20.42 -0.39 7.58
N SER A 112 19.92 0.45 6.66
CA SER A 112 18.74 0.16 5.84
C SER A 112 18.91 0.48 4.36
N GLN A 113 20.13 0.79 3.91
CA GLN A 113 20.41 1.23 2.54
C GLN A 113 19.91 0.26 1.47
N GLY A 114 20.06 -1.06 1.67
CA GLY A 114 19.66 -2.05 0.66
C GLY A 114 18.18 -2.00 0.28
N ARG A 115 17.27 -1.94 1.27
CA ARG A 115 15.83 -1.83 0.99
C ARG A 115 15.42 -0.41 0.56
N LEU A 116 16.11 0.62 1.04
CA LEU A 116 15.89 1.99 0.56
C LEU A 116 16.23 2.12 -0.92
N GLU A 117 17.32 1.50 -1.37
CA GLU A 117 17.71 1.45 -2.78
C GLU A 117 16.67 0.68 -3.62
N ALA A 118 16.20 -0.48 -3.14
CA ALA A 118 15.15 -1.24 -3.82
C ALA A 118 13.85 -0.43 -3.97
N LEU A 119 13.47 0.34 -2.95
CA LEU A 119 12.31 1.24 -3.00
C LEU A 119 12.55 2.45 -3.92
N LEU A 120 13.78 2.96 -3.99
CA LEU A 120 14.13 3.99 -4.98
C LEU A 120 14.03 3.43 -6.40
N ASN A 121 14.47 2.19 -6.64
CA ASN A 121 14.30 1.52 -7.93
C ASN A 121 12.83 1.34 -8.29
N PHE A 122 11.97 1.00 -7.32
CA PHE A 122 10.51 0.97 -7.52
C PHE A 122 9.97 2.34 -7.91
N GLN A 123 10.35 3.41 -7.20
CA GLN A 123 9.93 4.77 -7.54
C GLN A 123 10.38 5.18 -8.95
N THR A 124 11.63 4.90 -9.32
CA THR A 124 12.18 5.19 -10.65
C THR A 124 11.41 4.43 -11.73
N MET A 125 11.19 3.11 -11.54
CA MET A 125 10.42 2.30 -12.49
C MET A 125 9.00 2.85 -12.68
N VAL A 126 8.33 3.25 -11.60
CA VAL A 126 7.00 3.87 -11.70
C VAL A 126 7.07 5.21 -12.43
N CYS A 127 8.02 6.09 -12.10
CA CYS A 127 8.19 7.37 -12.79
C CYS A 127 8.42 7.17 -14.30
N ASP A 128 9.34 6.28 -14.68
CA ASP A 128 9.69 5.99 -16.07
C ASP A 128 8.48 5.47 -16.86
N LEU A 129 7.77 4.48 -16.30
CA LEU A 129 6.62 3.87 -17.00
C LEU A 129 5.39 4.78 -17.03
N THR A 130 5.23 5.69 -16.06
CA THR A 130 4.10 6.62 -16.04
C THR A 130 4.41 7.97 -16.68
N ALA A 131 5.67 8.22 -17.02
CA ALA A 131 6.23 9.52 -17.43
C ALA A 131 5.95 10.65 -16.41
N MET A 132 5.90 10.30 -15.12
CA MET A 132 5.66 11.26 -14.03
C MET A 132 6.96 11.64 -13.32
N GLU A 133 6.97 12.81 -12.68
CA GLU A 133 8.18 13.40 -12.10
C GLU A 133 8.58 12.77 -10.76
N ILE A 134 7.61 12.29 -9.97
CA ILE A 134 7.86 11.71 -8.65
C ILE A 134 6.84 10.62 -8.31
N ALA A 135 7.31 9.53 -7.69
CA ALA A 135 6.49 8.43 -7.19
C ALA A 135 6.79 8.14 -5.72
N ASN A 136 5.79 7.65 -4.98
CA ASN A 136 5.98 7.23 -3.60
C ASN A 136 6.53 5.79 -3.49
N ALA A 137 6.89 5.40 -2.27
CA ALA A 137 7.39 4.06 -1.94
C ALA A 137 6.24 3.10 -1.60
N SER A 138 5.19 3.13 -2.41
CA SER A 138 3.95 2.33 -2.36
C SER A 138 2.75 2.85 -1.54
N LEU A 139 1.58 2.28 -1.86
CA LEU A 139 0.31 2.33 -1.14
C LEU A 139 -0.28 0.90 -1.00
N LEU A 140 -1.46 0.79 -0.39
CA LEU A 140 -2.02 -0.50 0.05
C LEU A 140 -2.57 -1.36 -1.08
N ASP A 141 -3.35 -0.76 -1.99
CA ASP A 141 -3.94 -1.36 -3.18
C ASP A 141 -4.40 -0.25 -4.15
N GLU A 142 -4.80 -0.61 -5.37
CA GLU A 142 -5.19 0.36 -6.40
C GLU A 142 -6.39 1.22 -5.97
N ALA A 143 -7.39 0.61 -5.32
CA ALA A 143 -8.63 1.28 -4.94
C ALA A 143 -8.37 2.36 -3.88
N THR A 144 -7.55 2.06 -2.88
CA THR A 144 -7.10 3.02 -1.87
C THR A 144 -6.14 4.05 -2.46
N ALA A 145 -5.30 3.70 -3.43
CA ALA A 145 -4.46 4.66 -4.14
C ALA A 145 -5.30 5.67 -4.95
N ALA A 146 -6.37 5.23 -5.60
CA ALA A 146 -7.32 6.10 -6.28
C ALA A 146 -8.06 7.04 -5.31
N ALA A 147 -8.45 6.55 -4.14
CA ALA A 147 -9.03 7.41 -3.11
C ALA A 147 -8.04 8.45 -2.57
N GLU A 148 -6.76 8.09 -2.41
CA GLU A 148 -5.72 9.05 -2.07
C GLU A 148 -5.44 10.05 -3.21
N ALA A 149 -5.60 9.63 -4.48
CA ALA A 149 -5.52 10.54 -5.63
C ALA A 149 -6.66 11.56 -5.60
N MET A 150 -7.89 11.15 -5.26
CA MET A 150 -9.02 12.06 -5.03
C MET A 150 -8.71 13.08 -3.92
N THR A 151 -8.23 12.64 -2.75
CA THR A 151 -7.88 13.58 -1.66
C THR A 151 -6.68 14.46 -2.01
N LEU A 152 -5.70 13.96 -2.78
CA LEU A 152 -4.60 14.76 -3.32
C LEU A 152 -5.12 15.82 -4.31
N ALA A 153 -5.97 15.44 -5.26
CA ALA A 153 -6.62 16.34 -6.19
C ALA A 153 -7.38 17.45 -5.47
N ARG A 154 -8.14 17.13 -4.41
CA ARG A 154 -8.84 18.11 -3.57
C ARG A 154 -7.89 19.17 -3.00
N ARG A 155 -6.70 18.77 -2.57
CA ARG A 155 -5.71 19.68 -1.97
C ARG A 155 -4.97 20.56 -2.99
N GLN A 156 -4.92 20.13 -4.24
CA GLN A 156 -4.16 20.79 -5.31
C GLN A 156 -5.01 21.58 -6.29
N SER A 157 -6.28 21.17 -6.44
CA SER A 157 -7.25 21.85 -7.28
C SER A 157 -7.50 23.27 -6.78
N LYS A 158 -7.73 24.19 -7.73
CA LYS A 158 -8.12 25.58 -7.44
C LYS A 158 -9.64 25.75 -7.37
N VAL A 159 -10.39 24.69 -7.71
CA VAL A 159 -11.85 24.70 -7.78
C VAL A 159 -12.44 24.49 -6.39
N LYS A 160 -13.48 25.26 -6.06
CA LYS A 160 -14.16 25.19 -4.74
C LYS A 160 -15.23 24.09 -4.66
N SER A 161 -15.73 23.62 -5.80
CA SER A 161 -16.75 22.56 -5.88
C SER A 161 -16.34 21.32 -5.12
N ASN A 162 -17.30 20.68 -4.44
CA ASN A 162 -17.08 19.42 -3.75
C ASN A 162 -17.19 18.17 -4.66
N VAL A 163 -17.42 18.34 -5.96
CA VAL A 163 -17.65 17.23 -6.90
C VAL A 163 -16.34 16.66 -7.48
N PHE A 164 -16.18 15.35 -7.39
CA PHE A 164 -15.14 14.58 -8.08
C PHE A 164 -15.79 13.69 -9.14
N LEU A 165 -15.32 13.78 -10.38
CA LEU A 165 -15.83 12.93 -11.46
C LEU A 165 -15.06 11.61 -11.49
N VAL A 166 -15.78 10.51 -11.71
CA VAL A 166 -15.19 9.18 -11.89
C VAL A 166 -15.74 8.58 -13.16
N ASP A 167 -14.86 8.13 -14.06
CA ASP A 167 -15.32 7.47 -15.28
C ASP A 167 -16.00 6.14 -14.91
N GLN A 168 -17.17 5.89 -15.48
CA GLN A 168 -17.95 4.67 -15.24
C GLN A 168 -17.21 3.37 -15.62
N ARG A 169 -16.11 3.47 -16.37
CA ARG A 169 -15.26 2.34 -16.80
C ARG A 169 -14.03 2.15 -15.91
N VAL A 170 -13.95 2.85 -14.78
CA VAL A 170 -13.04 2.50 -13.68
C VAL A 170 -13.48 1.16 -13.07
N HIS A 171 -12.54 0.38 -12.55
CA HIS A 171 -12.82 -0.89 -11.89
C HIS A 171 -13.87 -0.74 -10.78
N PRO A 172 -14.85 -1.66 -10.68
CA PRO A 172 -15.99 -1.49 -9.77
C PRO A 172 -15.56 -1.38 -8.30
N GLN A 173 -14.59 -2.18 -7.87
CA GLN A 173 -14.05 -2.09 -6.50
C GLN A 173 -13.33 -0.77 -6.22
N THR A 174 -12.75 -0.13 -7.24
CA THR A 174 -12.13 1.18 -7.12
C THR A 174 -13.18 2.26 -6.93
N ILE A 175 -14.31 2.19 -7.66
CA ILE A 175 -15.47 3.06 -7.47
C ILE A 175 -16.06 2.89 -6.07
N ASP A 176 -16.24 1.66 -5.58
CA ASP A 176 -16.80 1.39 -4.25
C ASP A 176 -15.96 1.99 -3.11
N VAL A 177 -14.62 1.89 -3.21
CA VAL A 177 -13.71 2.50 -2.22
C VAL A 177 -13.73 4.02 -2.31
N LEU A 178 -13.81 4.60 -3.51
CA LEU A 178 -13.97 6.05 -3.70
C LEU A 178 -15.25 6.56 -3.04
N LEU A 179 -16.39 5.92 -3.32
CA LEU A 179 -17.69 6.26 -2.72
C LEU A 179 -17.61 6.19 -1.19
N THR A 180 -17.01 5.11 -0.67
CA THR A 180 -16.83 4.92 0.78
C THR A 180 -16.00 6.05 1.39
N ARG A 181 -14.85 6.39 0.78
CA ARG A 181 -13.95 7.42 1.31
C ARG A 181 -14.54 8.83 1.19
N ALA A 182 -15.21 9.12 0.07
CA ALA A 182 -15.86 10.39 -0.20
C ALA A 182 -16.98 10.69 0.81
N GLY A 183 -17.76 9.68 1.18
CA GLY A 183 -18.88 9.82 2.14
C GLY A 183 -18.49 10.32 3.53
N TYR A 184 -17.21 10.22 3.92
CA TYR A 184 -16.69 10.74 5.19
C TYR A 184 -15.89 12.04 5.06
N GLN A 185 -15.80 12.61 3.85
CA GLN A 185 -14.94 13.78 3.55
C GLN A 185 -15.69 14.94 2.89
N ASP A 186 -17.02 14.94 2.89
CA ASP A 186 -17.85 15.95 2.20
C ASP A 186 -17.47 16.08 0.72
N ILE A 187 -17.24 14.94 0.07
CA ILE A 187 -16.93 14.85 -1.37
C ILE A 187 -18.12 14.18 -2.06
N GLU A 188 -18.63 14.80 -3.11
CA GLU A 188 -19.64 14.20 -3.98
C GLU A 188 -18.94 13.48 -5.13
N ILE A 189 -19.22 12.18 -5.30
CA ILE A 189 -18.76 11.41 -6.46
C ILE A 189 -19.84 11.44 -7.53
N ALA A 190 -19.51 11.90 -8.72
CA ALA A 190 -20.35 11.75 -9.90
C ALA A 190 -19.72 10.74 -10.87
N VAL A 191 -20.36 9.58 -11.02
CA VAL A 191 -19.93 8.54 -11.95
C VAL A 191 -20.55 8.81 -13.33
N VAL A 192 -19.72 9.08 -14.34
CA VAL A 192 -20.16 9.53 -15.68
C VAL A 192 -19.30 8.93 -16.80
N ASP A 193 -19.67 9.10 -18.07
CA ASP A 193 -18.75 8.87 -19.19
C ASP A 193 -17.85 10.10 -19.35
N CYS A 194 -16.70 10.11 -18.68
CA CYS A 194 -15.80 11.28 -18.68
C CYS A 194 -15.23 11.61 -20.06
N LYS A 195 -15.30 10.69 -21.03
CA LYS A 195 -14.82 10.92 -22.38
C LYS A 195 -15.87 11.59 -23.27
N ASN A 196 -17.12 11.13 -23.18
CA ASN A 196 -18.17 11.51 -24.13
C ASN A 196 -19.24 12.42 -23.54
N ASP A 197 -19.42 12.42 -22.22
CA ASP A 197 -20.51 13.13 -21.53
C ASP A 197 -19.99 13.79 -20.25
N LEU A 198 -19.05 14.72 -20.41
CA LEU A 198 -18.49 15.47 -19.30
C LEU A 198 -19.50 16.54 -18.83
N PRO A 199 -19.93 16.51 -17.55
CA PRO A 199 -20.92 17.44 -17.06
C PRO A 199 -20.40 18.88 -17.04
N GLN A 200 -21.30 19.84 -17.24
CA GLN A 200 -20.99 21.29 -17.18
C GLN A 200 -20.93 21.83 -15.75
N THR A 201 -21.07 20.97 -14.74
CA THR A 201 -20.93 21.34 -13.33
C THR A 201 -19.47 21.59 -12.98
N GLU A 202 -19.18 22.44 -12.01
CA GLU A 202 -17.82 22.56 -11.48
C GLU A 202 -17.41 21.26 -10.77
N TYR A 203 -16.18 20.79 -11.02
CA TYR A 203 -15.58 19.64 -10.35
C TYR A 203 -14.11 19.93 -10.07
N PHE A 204 -13.59 19.41 -8.96
CA PHE A 204 -12.20 19.68 -8.58
C PHE A 204 -11.20 18.69 -9.18
N GLY A 205 -11.68 17.54 -9.64
CA GLY A 205 -10.85 16.54 -10.29
C GLY A 205 -11.67 15.47 -11.00
N VAL A 206 -10.96 14.69 -11.81
CA VAL A 206 -11.51 13.60 -12.62
C VAL A 206 -10.60 12.39 -12.46
N LEU A 207 -11.18 11.20 -12.26
CA LEU A 207 -10.47 9.93 -12.36
C LEU A 207 -10.94 9.15 -13.59
N VAL A 208 -9.99 8.78 -14.44
CA VAL A 208 -10.22 7.83 -15.56
C VAL A 208 -9.34 6.60 -15.38
N GLN A 209 -9.64 5.54 -16.15
CA GLN A 209 -8.81 4.34 -16.20
C GLN A 209 -8.25 4.09 -17.59
N TYR A 210 -6.99 3.65 -17.67
CA TYR A 210 -6.22 3.50 -18.89
C TYR A 210 -5.26 2.28 -18.84
N PRO A 211 -5.52 1.18 -19.56
CA PRO A 211 -6.77 0.81 -20.23
C PRO A 211 -7.94 0.69 -19.24
N ASP A 212 -9.17 0.86 -19.74
CA ASP A 212 -10.36 0.81 -18.90
C ASP A 212 -10.71 -0.61 -18.42
N THR A 213 -11.71 -0.74 -17.55
CA THR A 213 -12.12 -2.05 -16.99
C THR A 213 -12.60 -3.07 -18.01
N HIS A 214 -12.92 -2.64 -19.24
CA HIS A 214 -13.33 -3.49 -20.35
C HIS A 214 -12.20 -3.72 -21.37
N GLY A 215 -11.02 -3.13 -21.13
CA GLY A 215 -9.83 -3.28 -21.95
C GLY A 215 -9.70 -2.25 -23.07
N HIS A 216 -10.54 -1.19 -23.13
CA HIS A 216 -10.38 -0.17 -24.16
C HIS A 216 -9.22 0.79 -23.83
N VAL A 217 -8.52 1.20 -24.89
CA VAL A 217 -7.50 2.24 -24.84
C VAL A 217 -8.09 3.50 -25.44
N ALA A 218 -8.38 4.49 -24.59
CA ALA A 218 -8.93 5.77 -24.99
C ALA A 218 -7.87 6.86 -25.08
N ASP A 219 -8.07 7.83 -25.96
CA ASP A 219 -7.31 9.08 -25.98
C ASP A 219 -7.94 10.09 -25.02
N TYR A 220 -7.20 10.47 -23.98
CA TYR A 220 -7.63 11.40 -22.95
C TYR A 220 -6.95 12.79 -23.05
N ARG A 221 -6.20 13.08 -24.12
CA ARG A 221 -5.55 14.39 -24.32
C ARG A 221 -6.54 15.55 -24.25
N GLY A 222 -7.67 15.43 -24.94
CA GLY A 222 -8.73 16.44 -24.89
C GLY A 222 -9.37 16.58 -23.50
N LEU A 223 -9.51 15.48 -22.75
CA LEU A 223 -10.01 15.53 -21.37
C LEU A 223 -9.02 16.26 -20.45
N ALA A 224 -7.71 16.05 -20.61
CA ALA A 224 -6.69 16.77 -19.86
C ALA A 224 -6.77 18.28 -20.10
N GLU A 225 -6.89 18.70 -21.36
CA GLU A 225 -7.06 20.11 -21.73
C GLU A 225 -8.32 20.73 -21.07
N ILE A 226 -9.45 20.02 -21.11
CA ILE A 226 -10.71 20.49 -20.51
C ILE A 226 -10.61 20.55 -18.98
N ALA A 227 -10.05 19.52 -18.33
CA ALA A 227 -9.89 19.50 -16.88
C ALA A 227 -9.01 20.68 -16.41
N HIS A 228 -7.88 20.91 -17.08
CA HIS A 228 -6.96 21.99 -16.75
C HIS A 228 -7.54 23.38 -17.05
N ALA A 229 -8.29 23.54 -18.14
CA ALA A 229 -9.00 24.80 -18.43
C ALA A 229 -10.00 25.17 -17.32
N ASN A 230 -10.58 24.17 -16.65
CA ASN A 230 -11.46 24.35 -15.49
C ASN A 230 -10.72 24.39 -14.14
N GLY A 231 -9.38 24.29 -14.13
CA GLY A 231 -8.57 24.27 -12.90
C GLY A 231 -8.68 22.97 -12.09
N ALA A 232 -9.28 21.93 -12.66
CA ALA A 232 -9.42 20.60 -12.08
C ALA A 232 -8.14 19.76 -12.27
N VAL A 233 -8.01 18.71 -11.47
CA VAL A 233 -6.88 17.77 -11.50
C VAL A 233 -7.28 16.48 -12.21
N LEU A 234 -6.50 16.02 -13.18
CA LEU A 234 -6.70 14.74 -13.86
C LEU A 234 -5.89 13.63 -13.18
N ALA A 235 -6.59 12.67 -12.60
CA ALA A 235 -6.04 11.43 -12.06
C ALA A 235 -6.31 10.26 -13.01
N VAL A 236 -5.37 9.32 -13.08
CA VAL A 236 -5.45 8.16 -13.98
C VAL A 236 -5.08 6.88 -13.24
N ALA A 237 -6.01 5.92 -13.19
CA ALA A 237 -5.70 4.55 -12.81
C ALA A 237 -5.16 3.77 -14.03
N THR A 238 -4.04 3.06 -13.90
CA THR A 238 -3.35 2.43 -15.03
C THR A 238 -2.66 1.12 -14.68
N ASP A 239 -2.19 0.42 -15.70
CA ASP A 239 -1.46 -0.85 -15.63
C ASP A 239 -0.02 -0.67 -16.12
N LEU A 240 0.96 -0.93 -15.26
CA LEU A 240 2.39 -0.73 -15.58
C LEU A 240 2.86 -1.59 -16.76
N LEU A 241 2.30 -2.79 -16.97
CA LEU A 241 2.67 -3.62 -18.11
C LEU A 241 2.07 -3.08 -19.41
N ALA A 242 0.85 -2.53 -19.38
CA ALA A 242 0.28 -1.88 -20.54
C ALA A 242 1.12 -0.66 -20.98
N LEU A 243 1.65 0.10 -20.02
CA LEU A 243 2.49 1.28 -20.29
C LEU A 243 3.86 0.96 -20.90
N THR A 244 4.27 -0.31 -21.01
CA THR A 244 5.49 -0.64 -21.76
C THR A 244 5.32 -0.47 -23.27
N ILE A 245 4.09 -0.35 -23.77
CA ILE A 245 3.77 -0.18 -25.19
C ILE A 245 2.79 0.98 -25.47
N LEU A 246 2.04 1.42 -24.47
CA LEU A 246 1.10 2.54 -24.58
C LEU A 246 1.76 3.86 -24.21
N THR A 247 1.31 4.95 -24.83
CA THR A 247 1.74 6.30 -24.45
C THR A 247 1.33 6.57 -23.00
N PRO A 248 2.29 6.80 -22.08
CA PRO A 248 2.00 6.88 -20.66
C PRO A 248 1.29 8.17 -20.25
N PRO A 249 0.53 8.17 -19.13
CA PRO A 249 -0.29 9.30 -18.73
C PRO A 249 0.41 10.65 -18.59
N GLY A 250 1.67 10.65 -18.13
CA GLY A 250 2.47 11.88 -18.01
C GLY A 250 2.68 12.59 -19.35
N GLU A 251 2.80 11.86 -20.45
CA GLU A 251 3.01 12.44 -21.79
C GLU A 251 1.78 13.17 -22.34
N TRP A 252 0.58 12.81 -21.87
CA TRP A 252 -0.67 13.50 -22.22
C TRP A 252 -1.22 14.34 -21.07
N ASN A 253 -0.32 14.82 -20.21
CA ASN A 253 -0.59 15.80 -19.14
C ASN A 253 -1.50 15.31 -18.00
N ALA A 254 -1.51 14.02 -17.66
CA ALA A 254 -2.06 13.60 -16.37
C ALA A 254 -1.33 14.28 -15.20
N ASP A 255 -2.03 14.52 -14.10
CA ASP A 255 -1.46 15.15 -12.91
C ASP A 255 -1.06 14.12 -11.85
N ILE A 256 -1.87 13.06 -11.72
CA ILE A 256 -1.70 11.96 -10.77
C ILE A 256 -1.94 10.65 -11.49
N VAL A 257 -1.08 9.65 -11.27
CA VAL A 257 -1.18 8.32 -11.86
C VAL A 257 -1.08 7.28 -10.75
N VAL A 258 -2.04 6.36 -10.71
CA VAL A 258 -2.12 5.30 -9.70
C VAL A 258 -2.35 3.94 -10.34
N GLY A 259 -2.12 2.86 -9.60
CA GLY A 259 -2.40 1.52 -10.08
C GLY A 259 -1.80 0.45 -9.18
N ASN A 260 -1.86 -0.81 -9.65
CA ASN A 260 -1.30 -1.96 -8.95
C ASN A 260 -0.02 -2.48 -9.65
N ALA A 261 1.05 -2.69 -8.89
CA ALA A 261 2.27 -3.32 -9.41
C ALA A 261 2.24 -4.86 -9.39
N GLN A 262 1.13 -5.48 -8.97
CA GLN A 262 0.98 -6.94 -8.81
C GLN A 262 1.55 -7.77 -9.96
N ARG A 263 1.19 -7.42 -11.21
CA ARG A 263 1.54 -8.25 -12.37
C ARG A 263 3.03 -8.20 -12.73
N PHE A 264 3.82 -7.36 -12.08
CA PHE A 264 5.29 -7.38 -12.13
C PHE A 264 5.85 -8.42 -11.14
N GLY A 265 5.43 -9.68 -11.31
CA GLY A 265 6.02 -10.82 -10.62
C GLY A 265 5.59 -11.03 -9.17
N VAL A 266 4.41 -10.55 -8.75
CA VAL A 266 3.84 -10.82 -7.42
C VAL A 266 2.65 -11.79 -7.55
N PRO A 267 2.52 -12.85 -6.71
CA PRO A 267 1.38 -13.76 -6.78
C PRO A 267 0.03 -13.05 -6.67
N LEU A 268 -1.04 -13.61 -7.25
CA LEU A 268 -2.40 -13.09 -7.08
C LEU A 268 -2.82 -12.96 -5.61
N GLY A 269 -2.37 -13.88 -4.74
CA GLY A 269 -2.55 -13.77 -3.29
C GLY A 269 -4.01 -13.76 -2.82
N PHE A 270 -4.96 -14.15 -3.66
CA PHE A 270 -6.40 -14.01 -3.41
C PHE A 270 -6.79 -12.60 -2.92
N GLY A 271 -6.13 -11.57 -3.48
CA GLY A 271 -6.37 -10.16 -3.20
C GLY A 271 -5.11 -9.36 -2.82
N GLY A 272 -4.07 -10.01 -2.29
CA GLY A 272 -2.84 -9.31 -1.88
C GLY A 272 -1.84 -10.19 -1.10
N PRO A 273 -0.75 -9.60 -0.59
CA PRO A 273 -0.42 -8.18 -0.63
C PRO A 273 0.23 -7.75 -1.95
N HIS A 274 -0.14 -6.56 -2.46
CA HIS A 274 0.46 -5.98 -3.66
C HIS A 274 0.78 -4.50 -3.42
N ALA A 275 1.96 -4.06 -3.85
CA ALA A 275 2.29 -2.64 -3.83
C ALA A 275 1.49 -1.90 -4.89
N ALA A 276 0.57 -1.05 -4.44
CA ALA A 276 0.03 -0.02 -5.30
C ALA A 276 1.03 1.13 -5.45
N PHE A 277 0.97 1.85 -6.55
CA PHE A 277 1.82 3.01 -6.79
C PHE A 277 0.99 4.29 -6.88
N MET A 278 1.63 5.41 -6.53
CA MET A 278 1.16 6.75 -6.89
C MET A 278 2.34 7.57 -7.40
N ALA A 279 2.18 8.10 -8.60
CA ALA A 279 3.10 9.05 -9.21
C ALA A 279 2.37 10.35 -9.56
N THR A 280 3.07 11.47 -9.53
CA THR A 280 2.48 12.80 -9.69
C THR A 280 3.54 13.79 -10.17
N ARG A 281 3.12 15.02 -10.50
CA ARG A 281 4.04 16.16 -10.69
C ARG A 281 4.84 16.48 -9.41
N ASP A 282 6.07 16.93 -9.54
CA ASP A 282 6.95 17.34 -8.43
C ASP A 282 6.31 18.45 -7.59
N SER A 283 5.55 19.36 -8.23
CA SER A 283 4.80 20.41 -7.54
C SER A 283 3.82 19.87 -6.50
N PHE A 284 3.37 18.61 -6.60
CA PHE A 284 2.42 17.99 -5.68
C PHE A 284 3.09 17.22 -4.53
N LYS A 285 4.43 17.09 -4.52
CA LYS A 285 5.18 16.24 -3.57
C LYS A 285 4.90 16.54 -2.10
N ARG A 286 4.58 17.79 -1.74
CA ARG A 286 4.28 18.18 -0.35
C ARG A 286 2.94 17.65 0.15
N ALA A 287 2.05 17.24 -0.74
CA ALA A 287 0.75 16.66 -0.40
C ALA A 287 0.66 15.15 -0.70
N MET A 288 1.73 14.56 -1.26
CA MET A 288 1.79 13.14 -1.59
C MET A 288 1.58 12.26 -0.33
N PRO A 289 0.77 11.19 -0.42
CA PRO A 289 0.58 10.23 0.66
C PRO A 289 1.75 9.24 0.77
N GLY A 290 1.93 8.69 1.95
CA GLY A 290 2.91 7.63 2.17
C GLY A 290 4.37 8.09 2.13
N ARG A 291 5.24 7.08 2.19
CA ARG A 291 6.69 7.25 2.29
C ARG A 291 7.27 7.61 0.92
N LEU A 292 8.38 8.30 0.94
CA LEU A 292 9.14 8.67 -0.25
C LEU A 292 10.62 8.50 0.07
N VAL A 293 11.34 7.70 -0.70
CA VAL A 293 12.79 7.60 -0.63
C VAL A 293 13.40 8.75 -1.43
N GLY A 294 14.39 9.41 -0.85
CA GLY A 294 15.19 10.44 -1.52
C GLY A 294 16.68 10.17 -1.36
N ILE A 295 17.45 10.68 -2.33
CA ILE A 295 18.91 10.70 -2.28
C ILE A 295 19.35 11.88 -1.41
N SER A 296 20.34 11.64 -0.56
CA SER A 296 20.98 12.61 0.31
C SER A 296 22.50 12.33 0.33
N VAL A 297 23.21 12.93 1.29
CA VAL A 297 24.64 12.73 1.49
C VAL A 297 24.93 12.35 2.94
N ASP A 298 25.87 11.44 3.15
CA ASP A 298 26.34 11.07 4.49
C ASP A 298 27.37 12.08 5.04
N SER A 299 27.87 11.82 6.26
CA SER A 299 28.88 12.67 6.92
C SER A 299 30.24 12.70 6.21
N HIS A 300 30.48 11.79 5.26
CA HIS A 300 31.68 11.74 4.43
C HIS A 300 31.46 12.31 3.01
N GLY A 301 30.28 12.88 2.75
CA GLY A 301 29.90 13.45 1.46
C GLY A 301 29.55 12.42 0.39
N LYS A 302 29.32 11.15 0.77
CA LYS A 302 28.91 10.09 -0.17
C LYS A 302 27.39 10.09 -0.35
N PRO A 303 26.87 9.78 -1.56
CA PRO A 303 25.45 9.58 -1.77
C PRO A 303 24.90 8.49 -0.85
N ALA A 304 23.76 8.76 -0.21
CA ALA A 304 23.05 7.82 0.66
C ALA A 304 21.54 8.03 0.54
N TYR A 305 20.76 6.97 0.77
CA TYR A 305 19.31 7.01 0.69
C TYR A 305 18.67 7.22 2.07
N ARG A 306 17.53 7.92 2.11
CA ARG A 306 16.71 8.03 3.33
C ARG A 306 15.26 8.30 2.98
N LEU A 307 14.37 8.13 3.96
CA LEU A 307 13.01 8.65 3.86
C LEU A 307 13.04 10.19 3.86
N ALA A 308 12.38 10.78 2.86
CA ALA A 308 12.35 12.20 2.55
C ALA A 308 10.96 12.81 2.80
N LEU A 309 10.93 14.11 3.11
CA LEU A 309 9.69 14.88 3.36
C LEU A 309 8.77 14.22 4.41
N GLN A 310 9.34 13.62 5.45
CA GLN A 310 8.60 12.85 6.45
C GLN A 310 7.58 13.68 7.25
N THR A 311 7.70 15.01 7.25
CA THR A 311 6.71 15.89 7.88
C THR A 311 5.32 15.72 7.28
N ARG A 312 5.16 15.12 6.08
CA ARG A 312 3.85 14.77 5.51
C ARG A 312 3.12 13.66 6.27
N GLU A 313 3.86 12.80 6.95
CA GLU A 313 3.37 11.52 7.49
C GLU A 313 2.74 11.66 8.88
N GLN A 314 1.87 10.69 9.22
CA GLN A 314 1.07 10.68 10.46
C GLN A 314 1.88 10.78 11.75
N HIS A 315 3.10 10.23 11.78
CA HIS A 315 3.91 10.21 13.00
C HIS A 315 4.46 11.60 13.39
N ILE A 316 4.45 12.56 12.45
CA ILE A 316 4.81 13.97 12.72
C ILE A 316 3.55 14.84 12.74
N ARG A 317 2.72 14.77 11.70
CA ARG A 317 1.59 15.70 11.53
C ARG A 317 0.24 15.21 12.05
N ARG A 318 0.13 13.94 12.46
CA ARG A 318 -1.09 13.35 13.03
C ARG A 318 -2.31 13.63 12.14
N GLU A 319 -3.32 14.31 12.67
CA GLU A 319 -4.54 14.68 11.94
C GLU A 319 -4.31 15.63 10.74
N LYS A 320 -3.16 16.33 10.70
CA LYS A 320 -2.77 17.22 9.59
C LYS A 320 -1.86 16.55 8.55
N ALA A 321 -1.66 15.24 8.67
CA ALA A 321 -0.89 14.46 7.71
C ALA A 321 -1.61 14.38 6.35
N THR A 322 -0.87 14.02 5.31
CA THR A 322 -1.44 13.87 3.97
C THR A 322 -2.32 12.63 3.83
N SER A 323 -2.08 11.61 4.67
CA SER A 323 -2.84 10.37 4.77
C SER A 323 -2.61 9.74 6.14
N ASN A 324 -3.47 8.80 6.52
CA ASN A 324 -3.31 7.97 7.71
C ASN A 324 -2.42 6.73 7.49
N VAL A 325 -1.96 6.48 6.26
CA VAL A 325 -1.09 5.33 5.93
C VAL A 325 0.19 5.33 6.77
N CYS A 326 0.59 4.14 7.23
CA CYS A 326 1.80 3.95 8.05
C CYS A 326 2.58 2.71 7.61
N THR A 327 2.04 1.52 7.86
CA THR A 327 2.47 0.30 7.16
C THR A 327 1.94 0.39 5.73
N ALA A 328 2.81 0.10 4.78
CA ALA A 328 2.52 0.03 3.34
C ALA A 328 3.00 -1.34 2.84
N GLN A 329 3.25 -1.47 1.53
CA GLN A 329 3.59 -2.73 0.86
C GLN A 329 4.98 -2.68 0.25
#